data_AF-K2KKB0-F1
#
_entry.id   AF-K2KKB0-F1
#
_cell.length_a   1.000
_cell.length_b   1.000
_cell.length_c   1.000
_cell.angle_alpha   90.00
_cell.angle_beta   90.00
_cell.angle_gamma   90.00
#
_symmetry.space_group_name_H-M   'P 1'
#
loop_
_entity.id
_entity.type
_entity.pdbx_description
1 polymer ?
#
loop_
_entity_poly.entity_id
_entity_poly.type
_entity_poly.pdbx_seq_one_letter_code
_entity_poly.pdbx_strand_id
1 'polypeptide(L)' 'MLITYKQKLYKNDKNRRIDTLLRRYGVFYNHCIALHKRYYRLFKKYLKLYDLQKHITKLKRPIVMLF' A
#
# COMPACT_ATOMS: atom_id res chain seq x y z
N MET A 1 27.78 -2.46 -21.89
CA MET A 1 26.38 -2.56 -22.37
C MET A 1 25.61 -3.59 -21.53
N LEU A 2 24.93 -3.16 -20.46
CA LEU A 2 24.22 -4.02 -19.49
C LEU A 2 22.78 -4.30 -19.94
N ILE A 3 22.57 -5.06 -21.01
CA ILE A 3 21.21 -5.25 -21.57
C ILE A 3 20.61 -6.63 -21.23
N THR A 4 21.35 -7.56 -20.63
CA THR A 4 20.91 -8.98 -20.58
C THR A 4 20.75 -9.62 -19.20
N TYR A 5 20.97 -8.91 -18.08
CA TYR A 5 20.68 -9.45 -16.73
C TYR A 5 19.33 -9.03 -16.15
N LYS A 6 18.76 -7.91 -16.62
CA LYS A 6 17.55 -7.33 -16.02
C LYS A 6 16.29 -8.19 -16.24
N GLN A 7 16.19 -8.89 -17.37
CA GLN A 7 14.99 -9.64 -17.72
C GLN A 7 14.82 -10.97 -16.97
N LYS A 8 15.92 -11.67 -16.63
CA LYS A 8 15.84 -12.96 -15.91
C LYS A 8 15.38 -12.82 -14.46
N LEU A 9 15.55 -11.64 -13.85
CA LEU A 9 15.14 -11.38 -12.47
C LEU A 9 13.61 -11.19 -12.33
N TYR A 10 12.98 -10.50 -13.29
CA TYR A 10 11.53 -10.25 -13.27
C TYR A 10 10.70 -11.46 -13.72
N LYS A 11 11.28 -12.38 -14.50
CA LYS A 11 10.61 -13.60 -15.01
C LYS A 11 10.82 -14.84 -14.12
N ASN A 12 11.15 -14.66 -12.85
CA ASN A 12 11.30 -15.78 -11.92
C ASN A 12 10.00 -15.96 -11.11
N ASP A 13 9.45 -17.17 -11.08
CA ASP A 13 8.21 -17.48 -10.34
C ASP A 13 8.33 -17.15 -8.85
N LYS A 14 9.56 -17.24 -8.31
CA LYS A 14 9.90 -16.84 -6.93
C LYS A 14 9.63 -15.35 -6.64
N ASN A 15 9.65 -14.47 -7.65
CA ASN A 15 9.38 -13.04 -7.51
C ASN A 15 7.89 -12.68 -7.54
N ARG A 16 7.00 -13.62 -7.90
CA ARG A 16 5.54 -13.39 -7.95
C ARG A 16 4.97 -12.96 -6.60
N ARG A 17 5.56 -13.45 -5.51
CA ARG A 17 5.21 -13.03 -4.14
C ARG A 17 5.50 -11.54 -3.92
N ILE A 18 6.65 -11.06 -4.39
CA ILE A 18 7.06 -9.66 -4.25
C ILE A 18 6.17 -8.76 -5.10
N ASP A 19 5.84 -9.15 -6.34
CA ASP A 19 4.90 -8.40 -7.19
C ASP A 19 3.51 -8.31 -6.56
N THR A 20 3.01 -9.42 -6.04
CA THR A 20 1.71 -9.47 -5.34
C THR A 20 1.71 -8.56 -4.11
N LEU A 21 2.80 -8.59 -3.34
CA LEU A 21 2.99 -7.78 -2.16
C LEU A 21 3.06 -6.29 -2.54
N LEU A 22 3.82 -5.94 -3.57
CA LEU A 22 3.91 -4.57 -4.11
C LEU A 22 2.54 -4.06 -4.57
N ARG A 23 1.76 -4.88 -5.29
CA ARG A 23 0.39 -4.54 -5.69
C ARG A 23 -0.51 -4.25 -4.49
N ARG A 24 -0.46 -5.09 -3.45
CA ARG A 24 -1.23 -4.86 -2.21
C ARG A 24 -0.83 -3.56 -1.52
N TYR A 25 0.47 -3.29 -1.39
CA TYR A 25 0.95 -2.03 -0.82
C TYR A 25 0.57 -0.82 -1.66
N GLY A 26 0.54 -0.94 -3.00
CA GLY A 26 0.09 0.12 -3.89
C GLY A 26 -1.39 0.45 -3.70
N VAL A 27 -2.26 -0.56 -3.58
CA VAL A 27 -3.69 -0.37 -3.27
C VAL A 27 -3.86 0.29 -1.89
N PHE A 28 -3.08 -0.15 -0.90
CA PHE A 28 -3.09 0.44 0.43
C PHE A 28 -2.68 1.93 0.42
N TYR A 29 -1.61 2.27 -0.30
CA TYR A 29 -1.16 3.64 -0.44
C TYR A 29 -2.21 4.54 -1.12
N ASN A 30 -2.84 4.04 -2.19
CA ASN A 30 -3.94 4.73 -2.87
C ASN A 30 -5.13 4.99 -1.94
N HIS A 31 -5.45 4.03 -1.07
CA HIS A 31 -6.50 4.20 -0.07
C HIS A 31 -6.17 5.34 0.92
N CYS A 32 -4.94 5.39 1.43
CA CYS A 32 -4.48 6.48 2.30
C CYS A 32 -4.58 7.85 1.60
N ILE A 33 -4.18 7.95 0.32
CA ILE A 33 -4.32 9.20 -0.44
C ILE A 33 -5.79 9.62 -0.57
N ALA A 34 -6.68 8.68 -0.92
CA ALA A 34 -8.10 8.96 -1.05
C ALA A 34 -8.71 9.46 0.27
N LEU A 35 -8.30 8.86 1.39
CA LEU A 35 -8.69 9.28 2.73
C LEU A 35 -8.25 10.73 3.02
N HIS A 36 -6.98 11.04 2.76
CA HIS A 36 -6.44 12.39 2.95
C HIS A 36 -7.18 13.43 2.09
N LYS A 37 -7.44 13.11 0.81
CA LYS A 37 -8.21 13.99 -0.09
C LYS A 37 -9.63 14.21 0.43
N ARG A 38 -10.32 13.16 0.87
CA ARG A 38 -11.68 13.25 1.43
C ARG A 38 -11.69 14.10 2.71
N TYR A 39 -10.75 13.87 3.61
CA TYR A 39 -10.64 14.61 4.85
C TYR A 39 -10.38 16.11 4.60
N TYR A 40 -9.49 16.42 3.65
CA TYR A 40 -9.23 17.80 3.26
C TYR A 40 -10.44 18.47 2.62
N ARG A 41 -11.25 17.75 1.82
CA ARG A 41 -12.49 18.31 1.25
C ARG A 41 -13.50 18.71 2.32
N LEU A 42 -13.62 17.91 3.39
CA LEU A 42 -14.59 18.14 4.47
C LEU A 42 -14.12 19.20 5.47
N PHE A 43 -12.86 19.13 5.90
CA PHE A 43 -12.37 19.92 7.04
C PHE A 43 -11.33 20.98 6.66
N LYS A 44 -10.88 21.01 5.40
CA LYS A 44 -9.79 21.89 4.89
C LYS A 44 -8.51 21.81 5.71
N LYS A 45 -8.27 20.65 6.35
CA LYS A 45 -7.12 20.34 7.19
C LYS A 45 -6.53 19.00 6.77
N TYR A 46 -5.25 18.79 7.04
CA TYR A 46 -4.59 17.50 6.86
C TYR A 46 -4.88 16.58 8.05
N LEU A 47 -5.05 15.29 7.78
CA LEU A 47 -5.26 14.27 8.82
C LEU A 47 -3.97 14.06 9.61
N LYS A 48 -4.05 14.06 10.94
CA LYS A 48 -2.90 13.75 11.81
C LYS A 48 -2.52 12.28 11.69
N LEU A 49 -1.23 11.99 11.86
CA LEU A 49 -0.69 10.65 11.76
C LEU A 49 -1.39 9.65 12.70
N TYR A 50 -1.67 10.04 13.93
CA TYR A 50 -2.32 9.17 14.93
C TYR A 50 -3.75 8.79 14.53
N ASP A 51 -4.51 9.74 13.96
CA ASP A 51 -5.86 9.50 13.47
C ASP A 51 -5.86 8.57 12.25
N LEU A 52 -4.88 8.74 11.36
CA LEU A 52 -4.64 7.83 10.23
C LEU A 52 -4.32 6.41 10.73
N GLN A 53 -3.40 6.26 11.69
CA GLN A 53 -3.05 4.97 12.28
C GLN A 53 -4.27 4.30 12.93
N LYS A 54 -5.09 5.04 13.69
CA LYS A 54 -6.33 4.54 14.29
C LYS A 54 -7.35 4.11 13.24
N HIS A 55 -7.43 4.80 12.10
CA HIS A 55 -8.29 4.41 10.99
C HIS A 55 -7.81 3.11 10.34
N ILE A 56 -6.49 3.01 10.09
CA ILE A 56 -5.87 1.81 9.52
C ILE A 56 -6.01 0.61 10.46
N THR A 57 -5.84 0.77 11.78
CA THR A 57 -5.98 -0.34 12.74
C THR A 57 -7.42 -0.87 12.81
N LYS A 58 -8.42 0.00 12.66
CA LYS A 58 -9.82 -0.43 12.50
C LYS A 58 -10.04 -1.23 11.22
N LEU A 59 -9.44 -0.83 10.11
CA LEU A 59 -9.48 -1.56 8.84
C LEU A 59 -8.69 -2.88 8.89
N LYS A 60 -7.71 -2.99 9.79
CA LYS A 60 -6.88 -4.19 10.02
C LYS A 60 -7.56 -5.27 10.86
N ARG A 61 -8.64 -4.99 11.59
CA ARG A 61 -9.35 -6.00 12.40
C ARG A 61 -9.76 -7.27 11.63
N PRO A 62 -10.18 -7.22 10.36
CA PRO A 62 -10.38 -8.43 9.55
C PRO A 62 -9.10 -9.02 8.91
N ILE A 63 -7.97 -8.31 8.89
CA ILE A 63 -6.76 -8.68 8.13
C ILE A 63 -5.62 -9.21 9.03
N VAL A 64 -5.59 -8.85 10.31
CA VAL A 64 -4.53 -9.26 11.27
C VAL A 64 -4.75 -10.68 11.84
N MET A 65 -5.83 -11.38 11.47
CA MET A 65 -5.96 -12.83 11.73
C MET A 65 -5.16 -13.72 10.77
N LEU A 66 -4.49 -13.16 9.76
CA LEU A 66 -3.71 -13.93 8.78
C LEU A 66 -2.23 -13.50 8.79
N PHE A 67 -1.63 -13.52 9.98
CA PHE A 67 -0.20 -13.79 10.13
C PHE A 67 -0.02 -15.25 10.51
#